data_AF-A0A726B762-F1
#
_entry.id   AF-A0A726B762-F1
#
_cell.length_a   1.000
_cell.length_b   1.000
_cell.length_c   1.000
_cell.angle_alpha   90.00
_cell.angle_beta   90.00
_cell.angle_gamma   90.00
#
_symmetry.space_group_name_H-M   'P 1'
#
loop_
_entity.id
_entity.type
_entity.pdbx_description
1 polymer ?
#
loop_
_entity_poly.entity_id
_entity_poly.type
_entity_poly.pdbx_seq_one_letter_code
_entity_poly.pdbx_strand_id
1 'polypeptide(L)'
;PMMGGNSSRPKSKWAIVEESKQIQALRYYSAQGYSVINKYLRGDDYPETQAKETLLSRDYLSTNEPSDEEFKNAMSVYINDIAEGLSSLPETDHRVVYRGLKLDKPALSDVLKEYTTIGNIIIDKAFMSTSPDKAWINDTILNIYLEKGHKGRILGDVAHFKGEAEMLFPPNTKLKIESIVNCGSQDFASQLSKLRLSDDATADTNRIKRIINMRVLNS
;
A
#
# COMPACT_ATOMS: atom_id res chain seq x y z
N PRO A 1 3.98 -13.63 66.16
CA PRO A 1 5.13 -12.96 65.52
C PRO A 1 5.54 -13.71 64.25
N MET A 2 5.81 -12.95 63.20
CA MET A 2 5.88 -13.32 61.78
C MET A 2 6.91 -14.40 61.44
N MET A 3 6.73 -15.07 60.29
CA MET A 3 7.71 -15.08 59.20
C MET A 3 6.98 -15.31 57.87
N GLY A 4 6.96 -14.28 57.03
CA GLY A 4 6.38 -14.30 55.69
C GLY A 4 7.28 -15.06 54.70
N GLY A 5 6.69 -15.98 53.96
CA GLY A 5 7.32 -16.63 52.81
C GLY A 5 7.43 -15.63 51.66
N ASN A 6 8.66 -15.25 51.35
CA ASN A 6 9.00 -14.33 50.27
C ASN A 6 8.88 -15.06 48.92
N SER A 7 7.74 -14.92 48.23
CA SER A 7 7.55 -15.44 46.88
C SER A 7 8.26 -14.54 45.86
N SER A 8 9.51 -14.86 45.51
CA SER A 8 10.19 -14.22 44.39
C SER A 8 9.64 -14.79 43.07
N ARG A 9 8.58 -14.17 42.53
CA ARG A 9 8.18 -14.39 41.13
C ARG A 9 9.35 -13.96 40.23
N PRO A 10 9.71 -14.75 39.19
CA PRO A 10 10.72 -14.31 38.24
C PRO A 10 10.20 -13.07 37.52
N LYS A 11 10.93 -11.95 37.65
CA LYS A 11 10.70 -10.76 36.83
C LYS A 11 10.99 -11.15 35.39
N SER A 12 9.96 -11.21 34.54
CA SER A 12 10.19 -11.35 33.10
C SER A 12 11.01 -10.15 32.66
N LYS A 13 12.24 -10.41 32.21
CA LYS A 13 13.01 -9.42 31.47
C LYS A 13 12.23 -9.19 30.19
N TRP A 14 11.63 -8.01 30.06
CA TRP A 14 11.12 -7.51 28.80
C TRP A 14 12.31 -7.45 27.83
N ALA A 15 12.45 -8.48 26.99
CA ALA A 15 13.36 -8.42 25.87
C ALA A 15 12.81 -7.32 24.95
N ILE A 16 13.53 -6.20 24.86
CA ILE A 16 13.30 -5.24 23.80
C ILE A 16 13.70 -5.99 22.52
N VAL A 17 12.72 -6.51 21.80
CA VAL A 17 12.96 -7.06 20.47
C VAL A 17 13.28 -5.86 19.61
N GLU A 18 14.56 -5.68 19.28
CA GLU A 18 15.01 -4.63 18.39
C GLU A 18 14.39 -4.86 17.01
N GLU A 19 13.55 -3.92 16.59
CA GLU A 19 12.82 -4.01 15.33
C GLU A 19 13.80 -3.87 14.16
N SER A 20 13.70 -4.75 13.16
CA SER A 20 14.66 -4.76 12.04
C SER A 20 14.65 -3.44 11.27
N LYS A 21 15.80 -3.08 10.68
CA LYS A 21 15.93 -1.88 9.83
C LYS A 21 14.86 -1.84 8.73
N GLN A 22 14.51 -3.01 8.19
CA GLN A 22 13.50 -3.20 7.16
C GLN A 22 12.08 -2.86 7.65
N ILE A 23 11.68 -3.32 8.84
CA ILE A 23 10.37 -2.95 9.40
C ILE A 23 10.34 -1.47 9.76
N GLN A 24 11.44 -0.90 10.29
CA GLN A 24 11.51 0.54 10.54
C GLN A 24 11.40 1.36 9.24
N ALA A 25 12.00 0.90 8.15
CA ALA A 25 11.85 1.51 6.83
C ALA A 25 10.39 1.45 6.35
N LEU A 26 9.71 0.31 6.52
CA LEU A 26 8.29 0.16 6.20
C LEU A 26 7.37 1.07 7.05
N ARG A 27 7.65 1.22 8.35
CA ARG A 27 6.94 2.18 9.21
C ARG A 27 7.09 3.61 8.71
N TYR A 28 8.31 4.00 8.35
CA TYR A 28 8.58 5.33 7.81
C TYR A 28 7.87 5.52 6.46
N TYR A 29 7.90 4.50 5.60
CA TYR A 29 7.16 4.51 4.33
C TYR A 29 5.67 4.79 4.57
N SER A 30 5.03 4.05 5.49
CA SER A 30 3.62 4.24 5.83
C SER A 30 3.32 5.63 6.42
N ALA A 31 4.24 6.18 7.22
CA ALA A 31 4.05 7.49 7.86
C ALA A 31 4.18 8.68 6.89
N GLN A 32 5.20 8.66 6.03
CA GLN A 32 5.55 9.82 5.20
C GLN A 32 6.26 9.49 3.89
N GLY A 33 7.06 8.41 3.87
CA GLY A 33 7.91 8.07 2.72
C GLY A 33 7.13 7.72 1.45
N TYR A 34 5.89 7.25 1.57
CA TYR A 34 5.06 6.88 0.42
C TYR A 34 4.85 8.03 -0.60
N SER A 35 4.85 9.28 -0.12
CA SER A 35 4.61 10.48 -0.93
C SER A 35 5.72 10.76 -1.95
N VAL A 36 6.96 10.39 -1.62
CA VAL A 36 8.15 10.52 -2.45
C VAL A 36 8.38 9.25 -3.26
N ILE A 37 8.42 8.10 -2.57
CA ILE A 37 8.83 6.81 -3.16
C ILE A 37 7.90 6.38 -4.29
N ASN A 38 6.59 6.56 -4.14
CA ASN A 38 5.65 6.13 -5.17
C ASN A 38 5.73 7.00 -6.44
N LYS A 39 6.11 8.27 -6.35
CA LYS A 39 6.33 9.14 -7.51
C LYS A 39 7.63 8.80 -8.21
N TYR A 40 8.71 8.63 -7.43
CA TYR A 40 10.01 8.18 -7.93
C TYR A 40 9.90 6.87 -8.73
N LEU A 41 9.22 5.86 -8.17
CA LEU A 41 9.03 4.56 -8.84
C LEU A 41 8.18 4.64 -10.11
N ARG A 42 7.25 5.60 -10.20
CA ARG A 42 6.44 5.81 -11.41
C ARG A 42 7.18 6.58 -12.51
N GLY A 43 8.28 7.25 -12.16
CA GLY A 43 8.98 8.19 -13.04
C GLY A 43 8.28 9.54 -13.13
N ASP A 44 7.44 9.89 -12.15
CA ASP A 44 6.79 11.19 -12.04
C ASP A 44 7.74 12.20 -11.37
N ASP A 45 7.47 13.50 -11.54
CA ASP A 45 8.13 14.56 -10.76
C ASP A 45 7.95 14.31 -9.25
N TYR A 46 9.06 14.18 -8.53
CA TYR A 46 9.09 13.85 -7.11
C TYR A 46 9.91 14.87 -6.31
N PRO A 47 9.68 15.01 -4.99
CA PRO A 47 10.46 15.92 -4.15
C PRO A 47 11.90 15.44 -3.94
N GLU A 48 12.82 15.75 -4.85
CA GLU A 48 14.22 15.26 -4.82
C GLU A 48 14.97 15.62 -3.53
N THR A 49 14.84 16.87 -3.06
CA THR A 49 15.48 17.32 -1.81
C THR A 49 15.01 16.47 -0.63
N GLN A 50 13.70 16.23 -0.52
CA GLN A 50 13.14 15.39 0.53
C GLN A 50 13.60 13.94 0.43
N ALA A 51 13.81 13.43 -0.79
CA ALA A 51 14.37 12.10 -1.02
C ALA A 51 15.82 12.03 -0.50
N LYS A 52 16.67 12.99 -0.85
CA LYS A 52 18.07 13.08 -0.38
C LYS A 52 18.15 13.22 1.14
N GLU A 53 17.33 14.07 1.74
CA GLU A 53 17.24 14.24 3.21
C GLU A 53 16.78 12.94 3.90
N THR A 54 15.81 12.22 3.32
CA THR A 54 15.37 10.91 3.84
C THR A 54 16.50 9.88 3.80
N LEU A 55 17.24 9.81 2.69
CA LEU A 55 18.34 8.86 2.56
C LEU A 55 19.51 9.20 3.50
N LEU A 56 19.84 10.48 3.66
CA LEU A 56 20.88 10.95 4.58
C LEU A 56 20.51 10.68 6.04
N SER A 57 19.29 11.04 6.45
CA SER A 57 18.82 10.87 7.84
C SER A 57 18.63 9.41 8.28
N ARG A 58 18.67 8.48 7.32
CA ARG A 58 18.51 7.03 7.56
C ARG A 58 19.76 6.23 7.17
N ASP A 59 20.89 6.92 7.01
CA ASP A 59 22.22 6.36 6.75
C ASP A 59 22.30 5.51 5.45
N TYR A 60 21.47 5.82 4.44
CA TYR A 60 21.63 5.28 3.08
C TYR A 60 22.62 6.11 2.25
N LEU A 61 22.84 7.37 2.63
CA LEU A 61 23.86 8.26 2.08
C LEU A 61 24.69 8.85 3.22
N SER A 62 25.97 9.11 2.95
CA SER A 62 26.89 9.75 3.90
C SER A 62 27.08 11.25 3.63
N THR A 63 26.51 11.79 2.54
CA THR A 63 26.64 13.18 2.10
C THR A 63 25.31 13.73 1.63
N ASN A 64 25.13 15.04 1.75
CA ASN A 64 23.98 15.79 1.22
C ASN A 64 24.12 16.12 -0.28
N GLU A 65 25.30 15.89 -0.87
CA GLU A 65 25.58 16.10 -2.30
C GLU A 65 26.03 14.78 -2.98
N PRO A 66 25.15 13.76 -3.05
CA PRO A 66 25.47 12.52 -3.76
C PRO A 66 25.50 12.76 -5.28
N SER A 67 26.33 12.00 -5.98
CA SER A 67 26.18 11.82 -7.43
C SER A 67 24.87 11.11 -7.78
N ASP A 68 24.42 11.23 -9.03
CA ASP A 68 23.18 10.60 -9.49
C ASP A 68 23.18 9.07 -9.30
N GLU A 69 24.34 8.43 -9.50
CA GLU A 69 24.51 6.99 -9.34
C GLU A 69 24.46 6.58 -7.85
N GLU A 70 25.10 7.34 -6.96
CA GLU A 70 25.01 7.12 -5.51
C GLU A 70 23.58 7.29 -5.01
N PHE A 71 22.89 8.34 -5.47
CA PHE A 71 21.50 8.58 -5.13
C PHE A 71 20.59 7.44 -5.60
N LYS A 72 20.74 6.98 -6.85
CA LYS A 72 19.96 5.88 -7.40
C LYS A 72 20.20 4.56 -6.67
N ASN A 73 21.46 4.27 -6.32
CA ASN A 73 21.80 3.08 -5.56
C ASN A 73 21.23 3.13 -4.13
N ALA A 74 21.32 4.29 -3.46
CA ALA A 74 20.74 4.49 -2.14
C ALA A 74 19.20 4.37 -2.16
N MET A 75 18.52 4.95 -3.16
CA MET A 75 17.08 4.76 -3.38
C MET A 75 16.73 3.28 -3.55
N SER A 76 17.51 2.55 -4.35
CA SER A 76 17.28 1.12 -4.61
C SER A 76 17.40 0.29 -3.33
N VAL A 77 18.43 0.53 -2.51
CA VAL A 77 18.60 -0.16 -1.22
C VAL A 77 17.45 0.18 -0.27
N TYR A 78 17.06 1.45 -0.17
CA TYR A 78 15.96 1.87 0.69
C TYR A 78 14.61 1.25 0.27
N ILE A 79 14.31 1.23 -1.03
CA ILE A 79 13.09 0.59 -1.57
C ILE A 79 13.10 -0.92 -1.28
N ASN A 80 14.25 -1.57 -1.42
CA ASN A 80 14.40 -2.99 -1.11
C ASN A 80 14.19 -3.27 0.38
N ASP A 81 14.70 -2.42 1.28
CA ASP A 81 14.46 -2.56 2.72
C ASP A 81 12.96 -2.45 3.07
N ILE A 82 12.23 -1.55 2.42
CA ILE A 82 10.76 -1.43 2.59
C ILE A 82 10.06 -2.71 2.09
N ALA A 83 10.44 -3.21 0.92
CA ALA A 83 9.83 -4.40 0.32
C ALA A 83 10.13 -5.68 1.12
N GLU A 84 11.34 -5.81 1.66
CA GLU A 84 11.73 -6.91 2.54
C GLU A 84 10.98 -6.85 3.87
N GLY A 85 10.88 -5.65 4.44
CA GLY A 85 10.07 -5.40 5.64
C GLY A 85 8.63 -5.81 5.42
N LEU A 86 8.06 -5.47 4.26
CA LEU A 86 6.72 -5.87 3.87
C LEU A 86 6.61 -7.39 3.76
N SER A 87 7.51 -8.04 3.02
CA SER A 87 7.53 -9.49 2.79
C SER A 87 7.59 -10.30 4.08
N SER A 88 8.31 -9.78 5.09
CA SER A 88 8.47 -10.42 6.40
C SER A 88 7.21 -10.41 7.27
N LEU A 89 6.18 -9.64 6.90
CA LEU A 89 4.91 -9.63 7.61
C LEU A 89 4.12 -10.93 7.37
N PRO A 90 3.26 -11.34 8.32
CA PRO A 90 2.43 -12.52 8.17
C PRO A 90 1.51 -12.47 6.94
N GLU A 91 1.36 -13.61 6.29
CA GLU A 91 0.33 -13.82 5.26
C GLU A 91 -1.07 -13.88 5.88
N THR A 92 -2.08 -13.63 5.04
CA THR A 92 -3.49 -13.69 5.43
C THR A 92 -4.31 -14.32 4.32
N ASP A 93 -5.49 -14.84 4.64
CA ASP A 93 -6.35 -15.57 3.69
C ASP A 93 -7.24 -14.68 2.81
N HIS A 94 -6.98 -13.37 2.76
CA HIS A 94 -7.80 -12.44 1.98
C HIS A 94 -7.78 -12.82 0.49
N ARG A 95 -8.98 -12.87 -0.12
CA ARG A 95 -9.16 -13.20 -1.54
C ARG A 95 -9.60 -12.03 -2.39
N VAL A 96 -9.90 -10.90 -1.76
CA VAL A 96 -10.31 -9.66 -2.41
C VAL A 96 -9.87 -8.47 -1.55
N VAL A 97 -9.45 -7.40 -2.22
CA VAL A 97 -9.15 -6.10 -1.61
C VAL A 97 -9.68 -4.98 -2.49
N TYR A 98 -9.79 -3.78 -1.91
CA TYR A 98 -10.44 -2.65 -2.54
C TYR A 98 -9.54 -1.42 -2.56
N ARG A 99 -9.72 -0.58 -3.59
CA ARG A 99 -9.02 0.71 -3.71
C ARG A 99 -9.86 1.72 -4.48
N GLY A 100 -10.00 2.93 -3.95
CA GLY A 100 -10.57 4.06 -4.69
C GLY A 100 -9.47 4.82 -5.45
N LEU A 101 -9.71 5.13 -6.73
CA LEU A 101 -8.82 5.95 -7.55
C LEU A 101 -9.58 7.11 -8.22
N LYS A 102 -8.86 8.19 -8.48
CA LYS A 102 -9.35 9.35 -9.23
C LYS A 102 -8.73 9.35 -10.63
N LEU A 103 -9.32 8.63 -11.57
CA LEU A 103 -8.79 8.43 -12.92
C LEU A 103 -9.31 9.45 -13.94
N ASP A 104 -10.42 10.15 -13.66
CA ASP A 104 -11.02 11.10 -14.61
C ASP A 104 -10.33 12.47 -14.64
N LYS A 105 -9.09 12.57 -14.16
CA LYS A 105 -8.28 13.77 -14.35
C LYS A 105 -7.79 13.80 -15.81
N PRO A 106 -7.80 14.95 -16.50
CA PRO A 106 -7.29 15.05 -17.87
C PRO A 106 -5.87 14.50 -18.02
N ALA A 107 -4.97 14.77 -17.06
CA ALA A 107 -3.59 14.27 -17.05
C ALA A 107 -3.46 12.73 -16.90
N LEU A 108 -4.55 12.02 -16.61
CA LEU A 108 -4.58 10.57 -16.43
C LEU A 108 -5.39 9.87 -17.52
N SER A 109 -5.67 10.52 -18.66
CA SER A 109 -6.47 9.92 -19.74
C SER A 109 -5.89 8.61 -20.27
N ASP A 110 -4.56 8.53 -20.40
CA ASP A 110 -3.87 7.34 -20.87
C ASP A 110 -3.92 6.22 -19.83
N VAL A 111 -3.75 6.57 -18.55
CA VAL A 111 -3.91 5.63 -17.43
C VAL A 111 -5.34 5.12 -17.37
N LEU A 112 -6.35 6.01 -17.49
CA LEU A 112 -7.76 5.61 -17.54
C LEU A 112 -7.99 4.62 -18.68
N LYS A 113 -7.46 4.88 -19.88
CA LYS A 113 -7.57 3.99 -21.03
C LYS A 113 -6.98 2.60 -20.74
N GLU A 114 -5.81 2.53 -20.12
CA GLU A 114 -5.20 1.25 -19.73
C GLU A 114 -6.08 0.48 -18.74
N TYR A 115 -6.61 1.17 -17.72
CA TYR A 115 -7.48 0.59 -16.68
C TYR A 115 -8.88 0.22 -17.22
N THR A 116 -9.35 0.87 -18.28
CA THR A 116 -10.64 0.57 -18.91
C THR A 116 -10.53 -0.25 -20.20
N THR A 117 -9.43 -0.98 -20.39
CA THR A 117 -9.30 -1.94 -21.49
C THR A 117 -9.43 -3.36 -20.96
N ILE A 118 -10.57 -4.02 -21.25
CA ILE A 118 -10.81 -5.41 -20.81
C ILE A 118 -9.72 -6.34 -21.34
N GLY A 119 -9.20 -7.21 -20.48
CA GLY A 119 -8.13 -8.15 -20.80
C GLY A 119 -6.72 -7.56 -20.71
N ASN A 120 -6.58 -6.25 -20.56
CA ASN A 120 -5.28 -5.60 -20.39
C ASN A 120 -4.58 -6.05 -19.10
N ILE A 121 -3.24 -6.06 -19.13
CA ILE A 121 -2.40 -6.34 -17.96
C ILE A 121 -1.60 -5.09 -17.62
N ILE A 122 -1.84 -4.56 -16.43
CA ILE A 122 -1.22 -3.35 -15.91
C ILE A 122 -0.13 -3.74 -14.92
N ILE A 123 0.96 -2.99 -14.90
CA ILE A 123 2.03 -3.13 -13.92
C ILE A 123 2.05 -1.84 -13.09
N ASP A 124 1.61 -1.89 -11.83
CA ASP A 124 1.81 -0.75 -10.92
C ASP A 124 3.26 -0.75 -10.46
N LYS A 125 4.04 0.21 -10.98
CA LYS A 125 5.47 0.35 -10.67
C LYS A 125 5.71 0.75 -9.22
N ALA A 126 4.73 1.35 -8.55
CA ALA A 126 4.84 1.73 -7.15
C ALA A 126 4.37 0.63 -6.21
N PHE A 127 4.56 0.82 -4.90
CA PHE A 127 3.83 0.06 -3.91
C PHE A 127 2.32 0.36 -4.05
N MET A 128 1.50 -0.68 -4.03
CA MET A 128 0.05 -0.56 -4.20
C MET A 128 -0.64 -0.77 -2.86
N SER A 129 -1.18 0.32 -2.30
CA SER A 129 -1.97 0.31 -1.07
C SER A 129 -3.42 -0.07 -1.36
N THR A 130 -3.99 -0.98 -0.58
CA THR A 130 -5.39 -1.43 -0.71
C THR A 130 -5.97 -1.64 0.68
N SER A 131 -7.28 -1.82 0.78
CA SER A 131 -7.92 -2.21 2.04
C SER A 131 -8.67 -3.54 1.86
N PRO A 132 -8.55 -4.49 2.79
CA PRO A 132 -9.40 -5.68 2.81
C PRO A 132 -10.84 -5.37 3.25
N ASP A 133 -11.06 -4.22 3.91
CA ASP A 133 -12.32 -3.93 4.59
C ASP A 133 -13.27 -3.10 3.75
N LYS A 134 -12.77 -2.03 3.11
CA LYS A 134 -13.62 -1.04 2.45
C LYS A 134 -12.92 -0.32 1.29
N ALA A 135 -13.70 0.14 0.31
CA ALA A 135 -13.20 1.05 -0.71
C ALA A 135 -13.46 2.51 -0.31
N TRP A 136 -12.44 3.36 -0.37
CA TRP A 136 -12.63 4.81 -0.28
C TRP A 136 -13.34 5.34 -1.52
N ILE A 137 -14.45 6.06 -1.33
CA ILE A 137 -15.27 6.54 -2.44
C ILE A 137 -14.49 7.51 -3.35
N ASN A 138 -14.46 7.21 -4.65
CA ASN A 138 -13.83 8.02 -5.69
C ASN A 138 -14.48 7.76 -7.06
N ASP A 139 -14.03 8.41 -8.14
CA ASP A 139 -14.62 8.20 -9.48
C ASP A 139 -14.52 6.76 -9.98
N THR A 140 -13.51 6.02 -9.52
CA THR A 140 -13.24 4.64 -9.89
C THR A 140 -13.03 3.80 -8.63
N ILE A 141 -13.79 2.72 -8.49
CA ILE A 141 -13.57 1.70 -7.45
C ILE A 141 -12.91 0.47 -8.08
N LEU A 142 -11.77 0.06 -7.54
CA LEU A 142 -11.11 -1.19 -7.90
C LEU A 142 -11.58 -2.29 -6.95
N ASN A 143 -12.08 -3.38 -7.53
CA ASN A 143 -12.39 -4.62 -6.84
C ASN A 143 -11.34 -5.66 -7.28
N ILE A 144 -10.38 -5.95 -6.42
CA ILE A 144 -9.14 -6.63 -6.79
C ILE A 144 -9.12 -8.03 -6.18
N TYR A 145 -9.34 -9.05 -7.02
CA TYR A 145 -9.25 -10.45 -6.63
C TYR A 145 -7.81 -10.90 -6.48
N LEU A 146 -7.58 -11.74 -5.46
CA LEU A 146 -6.28 -12.26 -5.10
C LEU A 146 -6.25 -13.79 -5.19
N GLU A 147 -5.17 -14.33 -5.75
CA GLU A 147 -4.87 -15.76 -5.69
C GLU A 147 -3.99 -16.08 -4.48
N LYS A 148 -4.05 -17.31 -3.99
CA LYS A 148 -3.19 -17.79 -2.89
C LYS A 148 -1.71 -17.58 -3.22
N GLY A 149 -0.92 -17.17 -2.23
CA GLY A 149 0.50 -16.87 -2.40
C GLY A 149 0.79 -15.49 -3.01
N HIS A 150 -0.18 -14.57 -2.99
CA HIS A 150 0.05 -13.19 -3.39
C HIS A 150 1.05 -12.48 -2.46
N LYS A 151 1.68 -11.41 -2.98
CA LYS A 151 2.67 -10.62 -2.23
C LYS A 151 2.08 -9.52 -1.34
N GLY A 152 0.76 -9.33 -1.36
CA GLY A 152 0.07 -8.41 -0.44
C GLY A 152 0.21 -8.84 1.02
N ARG A 153 0.40 -7.88 1.92
CA ARG A 153 0.53 -8.10 3.37
C ARG A 153 -0.26 -7.05 4.15
N ILE A 154 -0.90 -7.48 5.24
CA ILE A 154 -1.60 -6.57 6.14
C ILE A 154 -0.56 -5.85 7.01
N LEU A 155 -0.59 -4.52 7.03
CA LEU A 155 0.36 -3.73 7.81
C LEU A 155 0.11 -3.82 9.31
N GLY A 156 -1.16 -3.86 9.74
CA GLY A 156 -1.53 -3.95 11.16
C GLY A 156 -0.81 -2.91 12.03
N ASP A 157 -0.04 -3.39 13.01
CA ASP A 157 0.70 -2.52 13.92
C ASP A 157 1.90 -1.79 13.29
N VAL A 158 2.27 -2.11 12.04
CA VAL A 158 3.30 -1.38 11.29
C VAL A 158 2.76 -0.08 10.67
N ALA A 159 1.46 -0.02 10.35
CA ALA A 159 0.87 1.18 9.77
C ALA A 159 0.99 2.39 10.70
N HIS A 160 1.25 3.58 10.16
CA HIS A 160 1.30 4.80 10.96
C HIS A 160 -0.08 5.17 11.51
N PHE A 161 -1.10 5.16 10.65
CA PHE A 161 -2.48 5.40 11.04
C PHE A 161 -3.13 4.09 11.50
N LYS A 162 -3.63 4.08 12.74
CA LYS A 162 -4.34 2.93 13.32
C LYS A 162 -5.84 2.99 13.03
N GLY A 163 -6.49 1.83 13.08
CA GLY A 163 -7.95 1.72 12.97
C GLY A 163 -8.48 1.45 11.57
N GLU A 164 -7.61 1.42 10.56
CA GLU A 164 -7.99 1.09 9.18
C GLU A 164 -7.06 0.03 8.64
N ALA A 165 -7.62 -1.12 8.23
CA ALA A 165 -6.82 -2.19 7.67
C ALA A 165 -6.28 -1.77 6.30
N GLU A 166 -4.97 -1.88 6.16
CA GLU A 166 -4.24 -1.67 4.91
C GLU A 166 -3.53 -2.97 4.51
N MET A 167 -3.81 -3.44 3.30
CA MET A 167 -2.99 -4.43 2.61
C MET A 167 -2.10 -3.73 1.60
N LEU A 168 -0.79 -3.76 1.82
CA LEU A 168 0.19 -3.17 0.93
C LEU A 168 0.83 -4.25 0.05
N PHE A 169 1.04 -3.94 -1.23
CA PHE A 169 1.76 -4.77 -2.18
C PHE A 169 3.08 -4.11 -2.58
N PRO A 170 4.14 -4.90 -2.85
CA PRO A 170 5.42 -4.37 -3.33
C PRO A 170 5.30 -3.81 -4.76
N PRO A 171 6.34 -3.07 -5.21
CA PRO A 171 6.46 -2.58 -6.59
C PRO A 171 6.28 -3.67 -7.64
N ASN A 172 5.77 -3.27 -8.81
CA ASN A 172 5.54 -4.10 -10.00
C ASN A 172 4.44 -5.16 -9.84
N THR A 173 3.41 -4.85 -9.05
CA THR A 173 2.23 -5.71 -8.96
C THR A 173 1.49 -5.74 -10.30
N LYS A 174 1.25 -6.95 -10.83
CA LYS A 174 0.57 -7.17 -12.11
C LYS A 174 -0.93 -7.35 -11.89
N LEU A 175 -1.74 -6.59 -12.61
CA LEU A 175 -3.20 -6.60 -12.51
C LEU A 175 -3.81 -6.86 -13.88
N LYS A 176 -4.65 -7.88 -13.99
CA LYS A 176 -5.48 -8.12 -15.19
C LYS A 176 -6.82 -7.43 -15.04
N ILE A 177 -7.26 -6.70 -16.07
CA ILE A 177 -8.62 -6.14 -16.14
C ILE A 177 -9.59 -7.24 -16.58
N GLU A 178 -10.51 -7.63 -15.70
CA GLU A 178 -11.48 -8.70 -15.99
C GLU A 178 -12.79 -8.14 -16.55
N SER A 179 -13.32 -7.08 -15.95
CA SER A 179 -14.52 -6.40 -16.43
C SER A 179 -14.60 -4.97 -15.92
N ILE A 180 -15.37 -4.12 -16.62
CA ILE A 180 -15.62 -2.73 -16.24
C ILE A 180 -17.13 -2.53 -16.20
N VAL A 181 -17.62 -1.94 -15.10
CA VAL A 181 -19.05 -1.75 -14.86
C VAL A 181 -19.28 -0.27 -14.61
N ASN A 182 -19.87 0.41 -15.60
CA ASN A 182 -20.14 1.84 -15.54
C ASN A 182 -21.45 2.13 -14.79
N CYS A 183 -21.51 3.28 -14.15
CA CYS A 183 -22.70 3.77 -13.43
C CYS A 183 -23.93 3.89 -14.33
N GLY A 184 -25.13 3.91 -13.72
CA GLY A 184 -26.40 4.09 -14.43
C GLY A 184 -27.06 2.80 -14.93
N SER A 185 -26.60 1.64 -14.44
CA SER A 185 -27.18 0.32 -14.76
C SER A 185 -27.55 -0.46 -13.50
N GLN A 186 -28.48 -1.41 -13.64
CA GLN A 186 -28.84 -2.33 -12.55
C GLN A 186 -27.66 -3.24 -12.15
N ASP A 187 -26.81 -3.62 -13.11
CA ASP A 187 -25.59 -4.40 -12.83
C ASP A 187 -24.63 -3.61 -11.93
N PHE A 188 -24.41 -2.33 -12.24
CA PHE A 188 -23.62 -1.44 -11.39
C PHE A 188 -24.17 -1.34 -9.97
N ALA A 189 -25.48 -1.09 -9.82
CA ALA A 189 -26.11 -0.99 -8.50
C ALA A 189 -25.97 -2.32 -7.71
N SER A 190 -26.15 -3.45 -8.39
CA SER A 190 -26.00 -4.79 -7.81
C SER A 190 -24.57 -5.09 -7.36
N GLN A 191 -23.56 -4.68 -8.13
CA GLN A 191 -22.15 -4.86 -7.74
C GLN A 191 -21.74 -3.89 -6.65
N LEU A 192 -22.12 -2.62 -6.76
CA LEU A 192 -21.77 -1.60 -5.77
C LEU A 192 -22.33 -1.93 -4.39
N SER A 193 -23.58 -2.44 -4.31
CA SER A 193 -24.22 -2.83 -3.05
C SER A 193 -23.54 -4.01 -2.32
N LYS A 194 -22.69 -4.77 -3.01
CA LYS A 194 -21.89 -5.86 -2.41
C LYS A 194 -20.53 -5.39 -1.90
N LEU A 195 -20.13 -4.15 -2.23
CA LEU A 195 -18.89 -3.56 -1.75
C LEU A 195 -19.17 -2.80 -0.45
N ARG A 196 -18.30 -2.96 0.54
CA ARG A 196 -18.25 -2.04 1.67
C ARG A 196 -17.51 -0.79 1.24
N LEU A 197 -18.16 0.37 1.32
CA LEU A 197 -17.59 1.66 0.95
C LEU A 197 -17.25 2.48 2.21
N SER A 198 -16.43 3.53 2.05
CA SER A 198 -16.24 4.51 3.12
C SER A 198 -17.55 5.25 3.42
N ASP A 199 -17.81 5.45 4.71
CA ASP A 199 -18.96 6.19 5.25
C ASP A 199 -18.45 7.39 6.07
N ASP A 200 -17.47 8.09 5.50
CA ASP A 200 -16.92 9.31 6.06
C ASP A 200 -17.84 10.52 5.76
N ALA A 201 -17.55 11.67 6.38
CA ALA A 201 -18.37 12.88 6.23
C ALA A 201 -18.55 13.39 4.79
N THR A 202 -17.78 12.86 3.83
CA THR A 202 -17.84 13.22 2.40
C THR A 202 -18.25 12.06 1.49
N ALA A 203 -18.75 10.97 2.08
CA ALA A 203 -19.23 9.80 1.36
C ALA A 203 -20.44 10.16 0.48
N ASP A 204 -20.25 10.03 -0.84
CA ASP A 204 -21.31 10.20 -1.84
C ASP A 204 -21.08 9.23 -2.99
N THR A 205 -21.87 8.16 -3.03
CA THR A 205 -21.75 7.09 -4.03
C THR A 205 -22.08 7.57 -5.45
N ASN A 206 -22.76 8.71 -5.61
CA ASN A 206 -23.04 9.29 -6.94
C ASN A 206 -21.76 9.81 -7.62
N ARG A 207 -20.67 9.98 -6.86
CA ARG A 207 -19.35 10.33 -7.40
C ARG A 207 -18.71 9.18 -8.16
N ILE A 208 -19.14 7.94 -7.95
CA ILE A 208 -18.56 6.74 -8.55
C ILE A 208 -19.07 6.59 -9.98
N LYS A 209 -18.15 6.60 -10.95
CA LYS A 209 -18.47 6.44 -12.37
C LYS A 209 -18.30 5.01 -12.85
N ARG A 210 -17.42 4.24 -12.22
CA ARG A 210 -17.17 2.84 -12.61
C ARG A 210 -16.60 1.98 -11.48
N ILE A 211 -16.90 0.69 -11.56
CA ILE A 211 -16.21 -0.37 -10.83
C ILE A 211 -15.35 -1.13 -11.85
N ILE A 212 -14.09 -1.37 -11.50
CA ILE A 212 -13.17 -2.18 -12.32
C ILE A 212 -12.85 -3.44 -11.53
N ASN A 213 -13.29 -4.58 -12.05
CA ASN A 213 -12.97 -5.88 -11.49
C ASN A 213 -11.61 -6.32 -12.05
N MET A 214 -10.67 -6.58 -11.17
CA MET A 214 -9.28 -6.88 -11.52
C MET A 214 -8.82 -8.15 -10.80
N ARG A 215 -7.78 -8.79 -11.31
CA ARG A 215 -7.10 -9.91 -10.64
C ARG A 215 -5.61 -9.67 -10.55
N VAL A 216 -5.04 -9.83 -9.36
CA VAL A 216 -3.58 -9.90 -9.20
C VAL A 216 -3.06 -11.16 -9.87
N LEU A 217 -2.09 -11.01 -10.77
CA LEU A 217 -1.38 -12.12 -11.38
C LEU A 217 -0.14 -12.42 -10.55
N ASN A 218 -0.15 -13.53 -9.83
CA ASN A 218 1.05 -14.00 -9.11
C ASN A 218 2.17 -14.28 -10.12
N SER A 219 3.40 -13.95 -9.71
CA SER A 219 4.60 -14.24 -10.50
C SER A 219 5.00 -15.69 -10.30
#